data_AF-A0A7V6P9U7-F1
#
_entry.id   AF-A0A7V6P9U7-F1
#
_cell.length_a   1.000
_cell.length_b   1.000
_cell.length_c   1.000
_cell.angle_alpha   90.00
_cell.angle_beta   90.00
_cell.angle_gamma   90.00
#
_symmetry.space_group_name_H-M   'P 1'
#
loop_
_entity.id
_entity.type
_entity.pdbx_description
1 polymer ?
#
loop_
_entity_poly.entity_id
_entity_poly.type
_entity_poly.pdbx_seq_one_letter_code
_entity_poly.pdbx_strand_id
1 'polypeptide(L)' 'APVIVQRIGDVLVELKKRGMTVLLVEQNFRFAAKVADRFYLMDHGVVTDNFPTAELPARMAELTHALGV' A
#
# COMPACT_ATOMS: atom_id res chain seq x y z
N ALA A 1 -15.43 9.69 3.13
CA ALA A 1 -15.73 10.37 1.86
C ALA A 1 -14.97 9.69 0.71
N PRO A 2 -15.62 8.82 -0.07
CA PRO A 2 -14.94 7.99 -1.09
C PRO A 2 -14.25 8.81 -2.20
N VAL A 3 -14.80 9.98 -2.56
CA VAL A 3 -14.27 10.83 -3.63
C VAL A 3 -12.89 11.41 -3.31
N ILE A 4 -12.62 11.77 -2.04
CA ILE A 4 -11.33 12.35 -1.65
C ILE A 4 -10.23 11.29 -1.76
N VAL A 5 -10.48 10.07 -1.26
CA VAL A 5 -9.54 8.95 -1.35
C VAL A 5 -9.18 8.64 -2.80
N GLN A 6 -10.18 8.66 -3.69
CA GLN A 6 -9.94 8.43 -5.11
C GLN A 6 -9.06 9.51 -5.74
N ARG A 7 -9.34 10.80 -5.49
CA ARG A 7 -8.47 11.90 -5.96
C ARG A 7 -7.05 11.80 -5.44
N ILE A 8 -6.86 11.44 -4.17
CA ILE A 8 -5.52 11.24 -3.61
C ILE A 8 -4.80 10.12 -4.39
N GLY A 9 -5.49 9.00 -4.63
CA GLY A 9 -4.95 7.90 -5.44
C GLY A 9 -4.52 8.36 -6.84
N ASP A 10 -5.35 9.15 -7.52
CA ASP A 10 -5.06 9.67 -8.86
C ASP A 10 -3.81 10.57 -8.86
N VAL A 11 -3.68 11.46 -7.86
CA VAL A 11 -2.51 12.33 -7.70
C VAL A 11 -1.24 11.50 -7.45
N LEU A 12 -1.30 10.49 -6.57
CA LEU A 12 -0.14 9.62 -6.29
C LEU A 12 0.35 8.90 -7.55
N VAL A 13 -0.58 8.39 -8.37
CA VAL A 13 -0.27 7.75 -9.65
C VAL A 13 0.36 8.74 -10.62
N GLU A 14 -0.12 9.98 -10.67
CA GLU A 14 0.46 11.03 -11.52
C GLU A 14 1.88 11.40 -11.09
N LEU A 15 2.12 11.60 -9.79
CA LEU A 15 3.46 11.91 -9.26
C LEU A 15 4.46 10.80 -9.60
N LYS A 16 4.05 9.54 -9.43
CA LYS A 16 4.84 8.37 -9.83
C LYS A 16 5.17 8.37 -11.33
N LYS A 17 4.18 8.65 -12.20
CA LYS A 17 4.40 8.75 -13.66
C LYS A 17 5.40 9.84 -14.04
N ARG A 18 5.49 10.90 -13.24
CA ARG A 18 6.49 11.98 -13.40
C ARG A 18 7.89 11.61 -12.87
N GLY A 19 8.08 10.37 -12.41
CA GLY A 19 9.36 9.86 -11.90
C GLY A 19 9.64 10.22 -10.44
N MET A 20 8.64 10.71 -9.70
CA MET A 20 8.81 11.02 -8.28
C MET A 20 8.71 9.76 -7.43
N THR A 21 9.65 9.60 -6.50
CA THR A 21 9.56 8.57 -5.46
C THR A 21 8.62 9.03 -4.35
N VAL A 22 7.69 8.17 -3.95
CA VAL A 22 6.71 8.44 -2.90
C VAL A 22 6.81 7.36 -1.83
N LEU A 23 6.94 7.78 -0.57
CA LEU A 23 6.75 6.91 0.59
C LEU A 23 5.36 7.17 1.17
N LEU A 24 4.49 6.17 1.11
CA LEU A 24 3.14 6.21 1.66
C LEU A 24 3.10 5.37 2.93
N VAL A 25 2.67 5.98 4.04
CA VAL A 25 2.37 5.27 5.30
C VAL A 25 0.86 5.26 5.44
N GLU A 26 0.25 4.07 5.52
CA GLU A 26 -1.20 3.94 5.50
C GLU A 26 -1.68 2.68 6.24
N GLN A 27 -2.82 2.80 6.93
CA GLN A 27 -3.50 1.66 7.56
C GLN A 27 -4.51 1.00 6.62
N ASN A 28 -5.12 1.76 5.69
CA ASN A 28 -5.99 1.23 4.66
C ASN A 28 -5.19 0.47 3.59
N PHE A 29 -4.97 -0.80 3.87
CA PHE A 29 -4.26 -1.71 2.98
C PHE A 29 -4.84 -1.77 1.57
N ARG A 30 -6.17 -1.75 1.42
CA ARG A 30 -6.85 -1.82 0.12
C ARG A 30 -6.60 -0.58 -0.74
N PHE A 31 -6.34 0.57 -0.12
CA PHE A 31 -5.93 1.77 -0.84
C PHE A 31 -4.47 1.67 -1.28
N ALA A 32 -3.57 1.33 -0.35
CA ALA A 32 -2.15 1.19 -0.65
C ALA A 32 -1.90 0.14 -1.77
N ALA A 33 -2.62 -0.99 -1.73
CA ALA A 33 -2.64 -2.04 -2.77
C ALA A 33 -2.85 -1.53 -4.20
N LYS A 34 -3.59 -0.42 -4.38
CA LYS A 34 -3.91 0.12 -5.70
C LYS A 34 -2.82 1.02 -6.29
N VAL A 35 -1.95 1.58 -5.44
CA VAL A 35 -1.02 2.65 -5.84
C VAL A 35 0.45 2.26 -5.65
N ALA A 36 0.75 1.38 -4.70
CA ALA A 36 2.12 1.02 -4.35
C ALA A 36 2.76 0.03 -5.33
N ASP A 37 4.08 0.10 -5.45
CA ASP A 37 4.92 -0.88 -6.17
C ASP A 37 5.44 -1.98 -5.25
N ARG A 38 5.66 -1.63 -3.98
CA ARG A 38 6.26 -2.47 -2.95
C ARG A 38 5.61 -2.17 -1.62
N PHE A 39 5.52 -3.20 -0.78
CA PHE A 39 5.03 -3.12 0.59
C PHE A 39 6.15 -3.37 1.57
N TYR A 40 6.08 -2.66 2.68
CA TYR A 40 6.85 -2.93 3.90
C TYR A 40 5.84 -3.00 5.04
N LEU A 41 5.80 -4.14 5.73
CA LEU A 41 4.94 -4.32 6.89
C LEU A 41 5.72 -3.90 8.13
N MET A 42 5.13 -3.01 8.93
CA MET A 42 5.70 -2.60 10.20
C MET A 42 4.79 -3.04 11.33
N ASP A 43 5.37 -3.72 12.31
CA ASP A 43 4.71 -4.11 13.55
C ASP A 43 5.60 -3.79 14.74
N HIS A 44 5.03 -3.18 15.79
CA HIS A 44 5.76 -2.75 17.00
C HIS A 44 7.07 -1.98 16.72
N GLY A 45 7.10 -1.15 15.68
CA GLY A 45 8.27 -0.35 15.29
C GLY A 45 9.35 -1.11 14.51
N VAL A 46 9.10 -2.36 14.13
CA VAL A 46 10.01 -3.21 13.37
C VAL A 46 9.39 -3.55 12.02
N VAL A 47 10.21 -3.52 10.97
CA VAL A 47 9.78 -4.01 9.65
C VAL A 47 9.85 -5.53 9.66
N THR A 48 8.69 -6.20 9.57
CA THR A 48 8.57 -7.65 9.70
C THR A 48 8.53 -8.36 8.35
N ASP A 49 8.09 -7.68 7.28
CA ASP A 49 8.04 -8.25 5.93
C ASP A 49 8.18 -7.18 4.85
N ASN A 50 8.57 -7.59 3.64
CA ASN A 50 8.53 -6.76 2.43
C ASN A 50 8.34 -7.60 1.16
N PHE A 51 7.54 -7.10 0.24
CA PHE A 51 7.24 -7.80 -1.01
C PHE A 51 6.78 -6.82 -2.11
N PRO A 52 6.96 -7.17 -3.40
CA PRO A 52 6.40 -6.41 -4.51
C PRO A 52 4.88 -6.59 -4.58
N THR A 53 4.16 -5.60 -5.10
CA THR A 53 2.70 -5.67 -5.28
C THR A 53 2.24 -6.87 -6.13
N ALA A 54 3.11 -7.40 -7.00
CA ALA A 54 2.82 -8.59 -7.80
C ALA A 54 2.59 -9.86 -6.97
N GLU A 55 3.18 -9.97 -5.79
CA GLU A 55 3.00 -11.11 -4.87
C GLU A 55 1.74 -10.99 -4.02
N LEU A 56 1.08 -9.83 -4.07
CA LEU A 56 -0.06 -9.50 -3.23
C LEU A 56 -1.18 -10.57 -3.27
N PRO A 57 -1.63 -11.08 -4.44
CA PRO A 57 -2.71 -12.06 -4.49
C PRO A 57 -2.42 -13.34 -3.70
N ALA A 58 -1.17 -13.79 -3.68
CA ALA A 58 -0.76 -14.98 -2.94
C ALA A 58 -0.64 -14.73 -1.42
N ARG A 59 -0.41 -13.47 -1.02
CA ARG A 59 -0.17 -13.04 0.37
C ARG A 59 -1.42 -12.52 1.07
N MET A 60 -2.49 -12.22 0.32
CA MET A 60 -3.71 -11.59 0.86
C MET A 60 -4.27 -12.30 2.09
N ALA A 61 -4.34 -13.64 2.08
CA ALA A 61 -4.90 -14.41 3.18
C ALA A 61 -4.10 -14.24 4.48
N GLU A 62 -2.77 -14.24 4.39
CA GLU A 62 -1.86 -14.03 5.51
C GLU A 62 -1.96 -12.58 6.03
N LEU A 63 -1.97 -11.61 5.11
CA LEU A 63 -2.02 -10.19 5.44
C LEU A 63 -3.32 -9.78 6.12
N THR A 64 -4.47 -10.33 5.68
CA THR A 64 -5.76 -10.12 6.34
C THR A 64 -5.72 -10.55 7.81
N HIS A 65 -5.09 -11.69 8.10
CA HIS A 65 -4.94 -12.18 9.47
C HIS A 65 -3.95 -11.33 10.29
N ALA A 66 -2.81 -10.94 9.70
CA ALA A 66 -1.79 -10.15 10.37
C ALA A 66 -2.21 -8.70 10.64
N LEU A 67 -3.04 -8.12 9.77
CA LEU A 67 -3.48 -6.71 9.84
C LEU A 67 -4.86 -6.52 10.49
N GLY A 68 -5.58 -7.61 10.79
CA GLY A 68 -6.89 -7.55 11.45
C GLY A 68 -7.97 -6.81 10.66
N VAL A 69 -7.89 -6.82 9.32
CA VAL A 69 -8.82 -6.16 8.39
C VAL A 69 -9.79 -7.13 7.72
#